data_AF-A0A1Y4AXX5-F1
#
_entry.id   AF-A0A1Y4AXX5-F1
#
_cell.length_a   1.000
_cell.length_b   1.000
_cell.length_c   1.000
_cell.angle_alpha   90.00
_cell.angle_beta   90.00
_cell.angle_gamma   90.00
#
_symmetry.space_group_name_H-M   'P 1'
#
loop_
_entity.id
_entity.type
_entity.pdbx_description
1 polymer ?
#
loop_
_entity_poly.entity_id
_entity_poly.type
_entity_poly.pdbx_seq_one_letter_code
_entity_poly.pdbx_strand_id
1 'polypeptide(L)'
;MTMEKALILNGYKDRNKFSLWYLLYGNDGLEDYFEKYPIEKISNGNHSLCPSKIKDILSDDPESFLSYQTVEEILADNPILIRLMDPENAERYCTEKTLPFLMTVPDDWFGDYLAAKDPWQITEEEYFRATNEQLEKCCKEHSSLLEQIPEKRWDADLVHRLMDKLEAINMSVDYGLKIPENLKTEKYWRTLCSVNGYYFRLLPDEYHYILTEDFVLHALQNNRSYVGYCHLLEVIPDQLKTWKVCLIACIMHFAAVKYLPKRFQNDTFYEELIEHRQYDFISYIKLDTISAPVFEKALSKIDVKSSILFHDIKKLPKHLLTEGVIYEMARHGEMNLIPTVYKDRNFYLTAVRYQGSDLDKVPEKYMDTEMCLAALESNAYAAQKYIPDRIKTSNFWKKVVEKRLFSSPADLPEEFCTEELVKETAHYLDDIPEKYLSDDTVLPILKQRKMVAPMDLKRYQSQAVYDYVMGTCQKRMYVYYLKLFRKEFWKQEHIDYALQYDPESITIPELEERDIKKSLDYYPENIIFAPDGVMIPEQTLQDKEMNPSSDKDDKTIMAAPFAQLSIFDFLTT
;
A
#
# COMPACT_ATOMS: atom_id res chain seq x y z
N MET A 1 -21.48 -44.13 -2.84
CA MET A 1 -20.94 -43.98 -4.21
C MET A 1 -20.25 -42.62 -4.23
N THR A 2 -18.97 -42.67 -4.56
CA THR A 2 -17.90 -41.66 -4.64
C THR A 2 -18.27 -40.16 -4.67
N MET A 3 -17.56 -39.40 -3.80
CA MET A 3 -17.36 -37.95 -3.84
C MET A 3 -16.56 -37.55 -5.08
N GLU A 4 -17.20 -37.41 -6.23
CA GLU A 4 -16.57 -36.82 -7.41
C GLU A 4 -17.53 -35.81 -8.02
N LYS A 5 -17.35 -34.52 -7.67
CA LYS A 5 -17.69 -33.33 -8.47
C LYS A 5 -17.27 -32.07 -7.71
N ALA A 6 -16.36 -31.31 -8.32
CA ALA A 6 -15.65 -30.18 -7.72
C ALA A 6 -16.46 -28.88 -7.74
N LEU A 7 -16.32 -28.09 -6.67
CA LEU A 7 -16.58 -26.65 -6.63
C LEU A 7 -15.34 -25.93 -7.15
N ILE A 8 -15.45 -25.15 -8.22
CA ILE A 8 -14.34 -24.29 -8.68
C ILE A 8 -14.44 -22.95 -7.97
N LEU A 9 -13.53 -22.71 -7.02
CA LEU A 9 -13.26 -21.38 -6.46
C LEU A 9 -12.28 -20.67 -7.39
N ASN A 10 -12.63 -19.50 -7.92
CA ASN A 10 -11.61 -18.58 -8.44
C ASN A 10 -11.34 -17.51 -7.38
N GLY A 11 -10.28 -17.73 -6.60
CA GLY A 11 -9.77 -16.73 -5.67
C GLY A 11 -8.84 -15.76 -6.40
N TYR A 12 -9.28 -14.52 -6.60
CA TYR A 12 -8.36 -13.40 -6.77
C TYR A 12 -8.79 -12.20 -5.95
N LYS A 13 -7.94 -11.79 -5.00
CA LYS A 13 -8.09 -10.58 -4.21
C LYS A 13 -7.53 -9.40 -5.00
N ASP A 14 -8.40 -8.55 -5.54
CA ASP A 14 -8.11 -7.12 -5.63
C ASP A 14 -9.38 -6.28 -5.44
N ARG A 15 -9.16 -5.00 -5.10
CA ARG A 15 -9.95 -4.01 -4.34
C ARG A 15 -11.45 -3.81 -4.61
N ASN A 16 -12.11 -4.56 -5.48
CA ASN A 16 -13.56 -4.51 -5.66
C ASN A 16 -14.17 -5.91 -5.42
N LYS A 17 -14.78 -6.08 -4.25
CA LYS A 17 -15.37 -7.33 -3.74
C LYS A 17 -16.48 -7.86 -4.66
N PHE A 18 -16.20 -8.85 -5.50
CA PHE A 18 -17.20 -9.79 -5.99
C PHE A 18 -16.59 -11.18 -6.13
N SER A 19 -17.27 -12.18 -5.54
CA SER A 19 -17.03 -13.60 -5.76
C SER A 19 -18.19 -14.14 -6.58
N LEU A 20 -17.91 -14.74 -7.74
CA LEU A 20 -18.93 -15.43 -8.53
C LEU A 20 -18.86 -16.93 -8.23
N TRP A 21 -20.00 -17.53 -7.85
CA TRP A 21 -20.12 -18.94 -7.52
C TRP A 21 -20.71 -19.70 -8.72
N TYR A 22 -20.11 -20.82 -9.11
CA TYR A 22 -20.70 -21.75 -10.07
C TYR A 22 -20.91 -23.12 -9.43
N LEU A 23 -22.14 -23.63 -9.47
CA LEU A 23 -22.46 -25.03 -9.22
C LEU A 23 -22.44 -25.76 -10.57
N LEU A 24 -21.46 -26.63 -10.80
CA LEU A 24 -21.43 -27.50 -11.99
C LEU A 24 -21.72 -28.94 -11.57
N TYR A 25 -22.94 -29.39 -11.86
CA TYR A 25 -23.35 -30.78 -11.65
C TYR A 25 -22.86 -31.65 -12.81
N GLY A 26 -21.66 -32.20 -12.69
CA GLY A 26 -21.14 -33.23 -13.60
C GLY A 26 -20.87 -32.77 -15.03
N ASN A 27 -20.10 -33.59 -15.75
CA ASN A 27 -19.63 -33.30 -17.11
C ASN A 27 -20.75 -33.11 -18.15
N ASP A 28 -21.99 -33.49 -17.85
CA ASP A 28 -23.10 -33.47 -18.80
C ASP A 28 -23.82 -32.12 -18.72
N GLY A 29 -23.25 -31.09 -19.35
CA GLY A 29 -23.87 -29.76 -19.46
C GLY A 29 -22.90 -28.58 -19.63
N LEU A 30 -21.58 -28.83 -19.57
CA LEU A 30 -20.56 -27.82 -19.84
C LEU A 30 -20.56 -27.36 -21.31
N GLU A 31 -20.80 -28.28 -22.25
CA GLU A 31 -20.89 -27.96 -23.68
C GLU A 31 -22.14 -27.11 -23.98
N ASP A 32 -23.31 -27.50 -23.49
CA ASP A 32 -24.55 -26.71 -23.61
C ASP A 32 -24.44 -25.32 -22.99
N TYR A 33 -23.68 -25.16 -21.89
CA TYR A 33 -23.46 -23.87 -21.25
C TYR A 33 -22.57 -22.95 -22.10
N PHE A 34 -21.48 -23.46 -22.68
CA PHE A 34 -20.60 -22.67 -23.54
C PHE A 34 -21.16 -22.41 -24.95
N GLU A 35 -22.03 -23.27 -25.45
CA GLU A 35 -22.86 -22.96 -26.64
C GLU A 35 -23.84 -21.83 -26.37
N LYS A 36 -24.42 -21.78 -25.15
CA LYS A 36 -25.43 -20.78 -24.79
C LYS A 36 -24.84 -19.43 -24.38
N TYR A 37 -23.59 -19.42 -23.91
CA TYR A 37 -22.85 -18.23 -23.50
C TYR A 37 -21.42 -18.27 -24.07
N PRO A 38 -21.21 -17.80 -25.33
CA PRO A 38 -19.90 -17.81 -25.97
C PRO A 38 -18.88 -17.01 -25.15
N ILE A 39 -17.79 -17.66 -24.75
CA ILE A 39 -16.72 -17.08 -23.93
C ILE A 39 -15.85 -16.16 -24.77
N GLU A 40 -16.35 -14.99 -25.16
CA GLU A 40 -15.48 -14.05 -25.88
C GLU A 40 -14.65 -13.16 -24.97
N LYS A 41 -14.92 -13.08 -23.65
CA LYS A 41 -14.03 -12.36 -22.71
C LYS A 41 -14.05 -12.93 -21.29
N ILE A 42 -13.16 -13.89 -21.02
CA ILE A 42 -12.53 -13.98 -19.69
C ILE A 42 -11.06 -13.62 -19.90
N SER A 43 -10.74 -12.32 -19.86
CA SER A 43 -9.37 -11.84 -19.85
C SER A 43 -9.01 -11.39 -18.44
N ASN A 44 -8.08 -12.07 -17.77
CA ASN A 44 -7.36 -11.48 -16.64
C ASN A 44 -6.03 -10.90 -17.14
N GLY A 45 -6.12 -9.85 -17.96
CA GLY A 45 -5.06 -8.86 -18.26
C GLY A 45 -3.68 -9.32 -18.74
N ASN A 46 -3.29 -10.59 -18.64
CA ASN A 46 -1.94 -11.09 -18.90
C ASN A 46 -1.86 -12.60 -19.24
N HIS A 47 -2.96 -13.37 -19.22
CA HIS A 47 -2.97 -14.74 -19.77
C HIS A 47 -4.31 -15.03 -20.45
N SER A 48 -4.24 -15.45 -21.73
CA SER A 48 -5.35 -16.08 -22.45
C SER A 48 -5.17 -17.58 -22.36
N LEU A 49 -6.09 -18.28 -21.68
CA LEU A 49 -6.07 -19.75 -21.60
C LEU A 49 -6.94 -20.32 -22.71
N CYS A 50 -6.30 -20.99 -23.67
CA CYS A 50 -6.97 -21.71 -24.75
C CYS A 50 -7.80 -22.89 -24.18
N PRO A 51 -9.03 -23.14 -24.67
CA PRO A 51 -9.93 -24.20 -24.18
C PRO A 51 -9.31 -25.61 -24.17
N SER A 52 -8.41 -25.92 -25.10
CA SER A 52 -7.70 -27.20 -25.15
C SER A 52 -6.75 -27.39 -23.97
N LYS A 53 -6.06 -26.32 -23.53
CA LYS A 53 -5.15 -26.37 -22.37
C LYS A 53 -5.88 -26.62 -21.05
N ILE A 54 -7.09 -26.10 -20.87
CA ILE A 54 -7.90 -26.35 -19.67
C ILE A 54 -8.34 -27.82 -19.64
N LYS A 55 -8.68 -28.40 -20.80
CA LYS A 55 -9.02 -29.81 -20.95
C LYS A 55 -7.83 -30.72 -20.66
N ASP A 56 -6.64 -30.37 -21.14
CA ASP A 56 -5.40 -31.13 -20.91
C ASP A 56 -4.95 -31.07 -19.43
N ILE A 57 -5.04 -29.90 -18.79
CA ILE A 57 -4.68 -29.70 -17.37
C ILE A 57 -5.62 -30.49 -16.44
N LEU A 58 -6.93 -30.53 -16.74
CA LEU A 58 -7.91 -31.31 -15.98
C LEU A 58 -7.76 -32.83 -16.19
N SER A 59 -7.10 -33.25 -17.27
CA SER A 59 -6.92 -34.66 -17.63
C SER A 59 -5.66 -35.27 -17.01
N ASP A 60 -4.59 -34.47 -16.85
CA ASP A 60 -3.27 -34.96 -16.42
C ASP A 60 -3.02 -34.88 -14.91
N ASP A 61 -3.55 -33.87 -14.20
CA ASP A 61 -3.46 -33.77 -12.73
C ASP A 61 -4.51 -32.81 -12.12
N PRO A 62 -5.72 -33.30 -11.79
CA PRO A 62 -6.80 -32.47 -11.26
C PRO A 62 -6.51 -31.85 -9.88
N GLU A 63 -5.50 -32.32 -9.13
CA GLU A 63 -5.14 -31.77 -7.82
C GLU A 63 -4.26 -30.50 -7.94
N SER A 64 -3.54 -30.32 -9.04
CA SER A 64 -2.66 -29.16 -9.24
C SER A 64 -3.41 -27.82 -9.42
N PHE A 65 -4.71 -27.88 -9.76
CA PHE A 65 -5.57 -26.70 -9.93
C PHE A 65 -6.22 -26.22 -8.61
N LEU A 66 -6.09 -27.00 -7.53
CA LEU A 66 -6.60 -26.67 -6.20
C LEU A 66 -5.49 -25.99 -5.39
N SER A 67 -5.54 -24.66 -5.28
CA SER A 67 -4.60 -23.92 -4.45
C SER A 67 -4.75 -24.28 -2.97
N TYR A 68 -3.72 -24.93 -2.39
CA TYR A 68 -3.29 -24.99 -0.98
C TYR A 68 -4.32 -25.00 0.17
N GLN A 69 -5.57 -25.36 -0.08
CA GLN A 69 -6.52 -25.69 0.97
C GLN A 69 -7.23 -26.97 0.61
N THR A 70 -7.27 -27.93 1.53
CA THR A 70 -8.04 -29.16 1.30
C THR A 70 -9.53 -28.82 1.25
N VAL A 71 -10.32 -29.70 0.64
CA VAL A 71 -11.79 -29.57 0.64
C VAL A 71 -12.30 -29.42 2.08
N GLU A 72 -11.72 -30.12 3.06
CA GLU A 72 -12.08 -29.92 4.47
C GLU A 72 -11.76 -28.52 5.01
N GLU A 73 -10.67 -27.88 4.59
CA GLU A 73 -10.30 -26.52 5.02
C GLU A 73 -11.22 -25.47 4.39
N ILE A 74 -11.57 -25.60 3.10
CA ILE A 74 -12.53 -24.73 2.43
C ILE A 74 -13.93 -24.87 3.04
N LEU A 75 -14.33 -26.10 3.36
CA LEU A 75 -15.62 -26.40 4.00
C LEU A 75 -15.66 -25.98 5.47
N ALA A 76 -14.52 -25.98 6.18
CA ALA A 76 -14.40 -25.44 7.54
C ALA A 76 -14.53 -23.92 7.56
N ASP A 77 -13.99 -23.23 6.56
CA ASP A 77 -14.08 -21.77 6.41
C ASP A 77 -15.41 -21.32 5.78
N ASN A 78 -16.13 -22.22 5.07
CA ASN A 78 -17.38 -21.91 4.37
C ASN A 78 -18.42 -23.05 4.53
N PRO A 79 -18.95 -23.26 5.75
CA PRO A 79 -19.81 -24.41 6.09
C PRO A 79 -21.14 -24.46 5.32
N ILE A 80 -21.55 -23.36 4.68
CA ILE A 80 -22.73 -23.28 3.81
C ILE A 80 -22.57 -24.17 2.56
N LEU A 81 -21.34 -24.37 2.06
CA LEU A 81 -21.06 -25.15 0.87
C LEU A 81 -21.31 -26.65 1.06
N ILE A 82 -21.08 -27.18 2.27
CA ILE A 82 -21.33 -28.59 2.61
C ILE A 82 -22.79 -28.96 2.36
N ARG A 83 -23.75 -28.06 2.62
CA ARG A 83 -25.18 -28.36 2.49
C ARG A 83 -25.78 -28.01 1.12
N LEU A 84 -25.15 -27.15 0.32
CA LEU A 84 -25.51 -27.00 -1.10
C LEU A 84 -25.13 -28.22 -1.93
N MET A 85 -24.17 -29.01 -1.44
CA MET A 85 -23.81 -30.31 -2.01
C MET A 85 -24.76 -31.44 -1.61
N ASP A 86 -25.67 -31.22 -0.66
CA ASP A 86 -26.74 -32.15 -0.33
C ASP A 86 -27.86 -32.05 -1.38
N PRO A 87 -28.11 -33.10 -2.18
CA PRO A 87 -29.04 -33.05 -3.30
C PRO A 87 -30.46 -32.63 -2.92
N GLU A 88 -30.93 -33.03 -1.73
CA GLU A 88 -32.30 -32.78 -1.26
C GLU A 88 -32.50 -31.29 -0.88
N ASN A 89 -31.42 -30.64 -0.42
CA ASN A 89 -31.42 -29.22 -0.08
C ASN A 89 -31.18 -28.34 -1.31
N ALA A 90 -30.33 -28.77 -2.25
CA ALA A 90 -30.07 -28.06 -3.50
C ALA A 90 -31.33 -27.91 -4.38
N GLU A 91 -32.15 -28.97 -4.46
CA GLU A 91 -33.37 -28.98 -5.28
C GLU A 91 -34.46 -28.03 -4.72
N ARG A 92 -34.51 -27.90 -3.39
CA ARG A 92 -35.43 -27.00 -2.68
C ARG A 92 -35.10 -25.51 -2.89
N TYR A 93 -33.83 -25.17 -3.06
CA TYR A 93 -33.38 -23.79 -3.33
C TYR A 93 -33.50 -23.37 -4.80
N CYS A 94 -33.41 -24.31 -5.73
CA CYS A 94 -33.44 -24.04 -7.17
C CYS A 94 -34.86 -23.84 -7.75
N THR A 95 -35.90 -24.29 -7.04
CA THR A 95 -37.28 -24.31 -7.55
C THR A 95 -38.12 -23.07 -7.21
N GLU A 96 -37.74 -22.26 -6.23
CA GLU A 96 -38.45 -21.01 -5.92
C GLU A 96 -37.86 -19.82 -6.71
N LYS A 97 -38.29 -19.65 -7.96
CA LYS A 97 -38.08 -18.41 -8.71
C LYS A 97 -39.12 -17.37 -8.30
N THR A 98 -38.63 -16.20 -7.87
CA THR A 98 -39.33 -14.89 -7.70
C THR A 98 -40.30 -14.70 -6.51
N LEU A 99 -39.77 -14.54 -5.29
CA LEU A 99 -40.07 -13.47 -4.30
C LEU A 99 -39.08 -13.58 -3.10
N PRO A 100 -38.89 -12.52 -2.29
CA PRO A 100 -37.56 -12.02 -1.90
C PRO A 100 -36.69 -13.07 -1.18
N PHE A 101 -35.37 -13.03 -1.49
CA PHE A 101 -34.26 -13.84 -0.92
C PHE A 101 -34.27 -13.98 0.62
N LEU A 102 -35.09 -13.16 1.27
CA LEU A 102 -35.37 -13.10 2.68
C LEU A 102 -36.07 -14.31 3.30
N MET A 103 -36.78 -15.16 2.56
CA MET A 103 -37.58 -16.26 3.15
C MET A 103 -36.99 -17.66 2.97
N THR A 104 -35.88 -17.80 2.24
CA THR A 104 -35.30 -19.11 1.87
C THR A 104 -34.14 -19.56 2.75
N VAL A 105 -33.41 -18.63 3.37
CA VAL A 105 -32.31 -18.95 4.31
C VAL A 105 -32.92 -19.51 5.61
N PRO A 106 -32.62 -20.75 6.07
CA PRO A 106 -33.14 -21.28 7.32
C PRO A 106 -32.85 -20.39 8.53
N ASP A 107 -33.76 -20.37 9.51
CA ASP A 107 -33.62 -19.53 10.70
C ASP A 107 -32.31 -19.82 11.44
N ASP A 108 -31.89 -21.08 11.58
CA ASP A 108 -30.62 -21.44 12.24
C ASP A 108 -29.37 -20.81 11.59
N TRP A 109 -29.48 -20.37 10.35
CA TRP A 109 -28.37 -19.88 9.51
C TRP A 109 -28.42 -18.38 9.24
N PHE A 110 -29.53 -17.75 9.58
CA PHE A 110 -29.79 -16.37 9.19
C PHE A 110 -28.80 -15.39 9.83
N GLY A 111 -28.32 -15.67 11.05
CA GLY A 111 -27.29 -14.87 11.69
C GLY A 111 -25.94 -14.89 10.95
N ASP A 112 -25.50 -16.05 10.48
CA ASP A 112 -24.23 -16.18 9.73
C ASP A 112 -24.35 -15.57 8.33
N TYR A 113 -25.53 -15.69 7.71
CA TYR A 113 -25.86 -14.99 6.47
C TYR A 113 -25.73 -13.46 6.60
N LEU A 114 -26.29 -12.89 7.68
CA LEU A 114 -26.21 -11.46 7.94
C LEU A 114 -24.77 -10.99 8.21
N ALA A 115 -24.01 -11.76 8.98
CA ALA A 115 -22.62 -11.44 9.30
C ALA A 115 -21.72 -11.39 8.04
N ALA A 116 -21.96 -12.27 7.06
CA ALA A 116 -21.20 -12.31 5.81
C ALA A 116 -21.61 -11.24 4.78
N LYS A 117 -22.73 -10.53 4.98
CA LYS A 117 -23.28 -9.55 4.03
C LYS A 117 -22.63 -8.17 4.23
N ASP A 118 -22.51 -7.41 3.15
CA ASP A 118 -22.14 -5.99 3.26
C ASP A 118 -23.21 -5.26 4.11
N PRO A 119 -22.84 -4.60 5.22
CA PRO A 119 -23.80 -3.91 6.09
C PRO A 119 -24.72 -2.94 5.35
N TRP A 120 -24.24 -2.29 4.29
CA TRP A 120 -25.01 -1.32 3.49
C TRP A 120 -26.00 -1.97 2.52
N GLN A 121 -25.97 -3.29 2.39
CA GLN A 121 -26.87 -4.09 1.54
C GLN A 121 -27.90 -4.87 2.36
N ILE A 122 -27.85 -4.78 3.71
CA ILE A 122 -28.86 -5.39 4.58
C ILE A 122 -30.13 -4.55 4.51
N THR A 123 -31.22 -5.21 4.11
CA THR A 123 -32.54 -4.60 3.96
C THR A 123 -33.26 -4.48 5.30
N GLU A 124 -34.24 -3.58 5.38
CA GLU A 124 -35.05 -3.41 6.59
C GLU A 124 -35.77 -4.70 6.98
N GLU A 125 -36.36 -5.41 6.01
CA GLU A 125 -36.99 -6.71 6.21
C GLU A 125 -36.05 -7.75 6.84
N GLU A 126 -34.75 -7.73 6.48
CA GLU A 126 -33.75 -8.65 7.04
C GLU A 126 -33.47 -8.37 8.51
N TYR A 127 -33.40 -7.10 8.90
CA TYR A 127 -33.29 -6.73 10.31
C TYR A 127 -34.51 -7.18 11.12
N PHE A 128 -35.72 -7.06 10.56
CA PHE A 128 -36.95 -7.51 11.22
C PHE A 128 -37.09 -9.03 11.28
N ARG A 129 -36.54 -9.76 10.31
CA ARG A 129 -36.50 -11.22 10.33
C ARG A 129 -35.53 -11.76 11.39
N ALA A 130 -34.39 -11.09 11.58
CA ALA A 130 -33.34 -11.56 12.47
C ALA A 130 -33.78 -11.63 13.93
N THR A 131 -33.43 -12.71 14.63
CA THR A 131 -33.60 -12.79 16.09
C THR A 131 -32.57 -11.92 16.80
N ASN A 132 -32.83 -11.57 18.06
CA ASN A 132 -31.88 -10.77 18.86
C ASN A 132 -30.53 -11.49 19.05
N GLU A 133 -30.55 -12.82 19.21
CA GLU A 133 -29.34 -13.64 19.34
C GLU A 133 -28.51 -13.64 18.05
N GLN A 134 -29.16 -13.68 16.89
CA GLN A 134 -28.49 -13.61 15.59
C GLN A 134 -27.82 -12.24 15.37
N LEU A 135 -28.52 -11.15 15.69
CA LEU A 135 -27.95 -9.79 15.61
C LEU A 135 -26.79 -9.61 16.60
N GLU A 136 -26.89 -10.16 17.81
CA GLU A 136 -25.79 -10.17 18.78
C GLU A 136 -24.55 -10.92 18.27
N LYS A 137 -24.75 -12.05 17.58
CA LYS A 137 -23.65 -12.82 16.97
C LYS A 137 -22.90 -12.00 15.91
N CYS A 138 -23.64 -11.23 15.10
CA CYS A 138 -23.08 -10.37 14.05
C CYS A 138 -22.15 -9.26 14.58
N CYS A 139 -22.21 -8.93 15.87
CA CYS A 139 -21.42 -7.84 16.46
C CYS A 139 -19.90 -8.01 16.35
N LYS A 140 -19.42 -9.26 16.30
CA LYS A 140 -17.97 -9.54 16.30
C LYS A 140 -17.26 -9.09 15.03
N GLU A 141 -17.99 -8.96 13.92
CA GLU A 141 -17.40 -8.84 12.59
C GLU A 141 -17.61 -7.43 11.99
N HIS A 142 -18.69 -6.73 12.36
CA HIS A 142 -19.06 -5.45 11.75
C HIS A 142 -19.75 -4.47 12.73
N SER A 143 -19.03 -3.52 13.33
CA SER A 143 -19.65 -2.44 14.13
C SER A 143 -20.62 -1.58 13.29
N SER A 144 -20.35 -1.43 11.99
CA SER A 144 -21.18 -0.69 11.04
C SER A 144 -22.55 -1.33 10.78
N LEU A 145 -22.72 -2.63 11.05
CA LEU A 145 -24.02 -3.30 10.99
C LEU A 145 -24.94 -2.77 12.11
N LEU A 146 -24.40 -2.53 13.30
CA LEU A 146 -25.16 -2.01 14.45
C LEU A 146 -25.68 -0.61 14.20
N GLU A 147 -24.90 0.23 13.51
CA GLU A 147 -25.26 1.60 13.15
C GLU A 147 -26.42 1.65 12.14
N GLN A 148 -26.66 0.54 11.43
CA GLN A 148 -27.68 0.44 10.39
C GLN A 148 -28.98 -0.21 10.83
N ILE A 149 -29.06 -0.76 12.06
CA ILE A 149 -30.30 -1.33 12.61
C ILE A 149 -31.42 -0.26 12.57
N PRO A 150 -32.56 -0.52 11.91
CA PRO A 150 -33.68 0.39 11.83
C PRO A 150 -34.20 0.78 13.22
N GLU A 151 -34.62 2.04 13.40
CA GLU A 151 -35.07 2.55 14.70
C GLU A 151 -36.19 1.71 15.32
N LYS A 152 -37.13 1.26 14.48
CA LYS A 152 -38.26 0.42 14.88
C LYS A 152 -37.90 -1.03 15.20
N ARG A 153 -36.70 -1.49 14.84
CA ARG A 153 -36.25 -2.86 15.14
C ARG A 153 -35.78 -2.99 16.59
N TRP A 154 -35.37 -1.91 17.22
CA TRP A 154 -34.83 -1.96 18.57
C TRP A 154 -35.89 -2.35 19.60
N ASP A 155 -35.51 -3.29 20.46
CA ASP A 155 -36.26 -3.69 21.65
C ASP A 155 -35.31 -3.77 22.86
N ALA A 156 -35.88 -3.89 24.06
CA ALA A 156 -35.11 -3.85 25.30
C ALA A 156 -34.12 -5.02 25.45
N ASP A 157 -34.47 -6.21 24.96
CA ASP A 157 -33.60 -7.40 25.02
C ASP A 157 -32.41 -7.24 24.06
N LEU A 158 -32.66 -6.76 22.84
CA LEU A 158 -31.60 -6.49 21.87
C LEU A 158 -30.61 -5.44 22.39
N VAL A 159 -31.10 -4.32 22.94
CA VAL A 159 -30.23 -3.30 23.54
C VAL A 159 -29.39 -3.92 24.66
N HIS A 160 -30.00 -4.67 25.58
CA HIS A 160 -29.28 -5.26 26.71
C HIS A 160 -28.16 -6.21 26.27
N ARG A 161 -28.45 -7.10 25.32
CA ARG A 161 -27.48 -8.05 24.73
C ARG A 161 -26.33 -7.33 24.06
N LEU A 162 -26.64 -6.32 23.26
CA LEU A 162 -25.63 -5.55 22.54
C LEU A 162 -24.73 -4.76 23.48
N MET A 163 -25.26 -4.22 24.59
CA MET A 163 -24.44 -3.55 25.59
C MET A 163 -23.48 -4.53 26.30
N ASP A 164 -23.96 -5.71 26.73
CA ASP A 164 -23.07 -6.76 27.28
C ASP A 164 -22.01 -7.16 26.27
N LYS A 165 -22.40 -7.25 24.99
CA LYS A 165 -21.50 -7.64 23.93
C LYS A 165 -20.41 -6.61 23.69
N LEU A 166 -20.76 -5.34 23.55
CA LEU A 166 -19.81 -4.24 23.34
C LEU A 166 -18.77 -4.17 24.45
N GLU A 167 -19.20 -4.37 25.70
CA GLU A 167 -18.31 -4.42 26.86
C GLU A 167 -17.36 -5.64 26.81
N ALA A 168 -17.85 -6.79 26.34
CA ALA A 168 -17.06 -8.02 26.25
C ALA A 168 -16.10 -8.09 25.05
N ILE A 169 -16.50 -7.59 23.87
CA ILE A 169 -15.73 -7.72 22.63
C ILE A 169 -14.80 -6.53 22.36
N ASN A 170 -14.80 -5.53 23.24
CA ASN A 170 -13.84 -4.44 23.22
C ASN A 170 -13.93 -3.53 21.98
N MET A 171 -15.15 -3.30 21.46
CA MET A 171 -15.42 -2.50 20.26
C MET A 171 -16.09 -1.16 20.57
N SER A 172 -15.88 -0.17 19.69
CA SER A 172 -16.54 1.15 19.73
C SER A 172 -17.57 1.28 18.62
N VAL A 173 -18.55 2.16 18.84
CA VAL A 173 -19.47 2.68 17.81
C VAL A 173 -19.18 4.16 17.63
N ASP A 174 -19.12 4.64 16.38
CA ASP A 174 -18.53 5.94 16.07
C ASP A 174 -19.60 7.05 16.01
N TYR A 175 -20.80 6.74 15.51
CA TYR A 175 -21.86 7.73 15.27
C TYR A 175 -23.15 7.50 16.06
N GLY A 176 -23.09 6.62 17.06
CA GLY A 176 -24.25 6.26 17.87
C GLY A 176 -25.14 5.23 17.19
N LEU A 177 -26.04 4.66 17.99
CA LEU A 177 -27.01 3.67 17.54
C LEU A 177 -28.37 4.36 17.41
N LYS A 178 -29.14 4.00 16.37
CA LYS A 178 -30.50 4.52 16.13
C LYS A 178 -31.52 3.93 17.11
N ILE A 179 -31.19 3.91 18.40
CA ILE A 179 -32.02 3.36 19.46
C ILE A 179 -33.06 4.41 19.87
N PRO A 180 -34.35 4.05 19.96
CA PRO A 180 -35.39 4.91 20.53
C PRO A 180 -35.04 5.41 21.93
N GLU A 181 -35.32 6.68 22.23
CA GLU A 181 -34.96 7.30 23.53
C GLU A 181 -35.48 6.52 24.74
N ASN A 182 -36.69 5.95 24.65
CA ASN A 182 -37.29 5.17 25.73
C ASN A 182 -36.57 3.85 26.04
N LEU A 183 -35.64 3.40 25.18
CA LEU A 183 -34.83 2.21 25.39
C LEU A 183 -33.39 2.52 25.87
N LYS A 184 -32.99 3.80 25.88
CA LYS A 184 -31.67 4.24 26.35
C LYS A 184 -31.64 4.32 27.87
N THR A 185 -31.26 3.21 28.50
CA THR A 185 -31.17 3.06 29.96
C THR A 185 -29.82 3.50 30.52
N GLU A 186 -29.67 3.45 31.86
CA GLU A 186 -28.37 3.65 32.52
C GLU A 186 -27.29 2.72 31.95
N LYS A 187 -27.61 1.44 31.71
CA LYS A 187 -26.69 0.45 31.15
C LYS A 187 -26.16 0.91 29.79
N TYR A 188 -27.06 1.38 28.93
CA TYR A 188 -26.70 1.90 27.61
C TYR A 188 -25.67 3.02 27.70
N TRP A 189 -25.93 4.03 28.55
CA TRP A 189 -25.03 5.16 28.70
C TRP A 189 -23.71 4.80 29.35
N ARG A 190 -23.71 3.89 30.33
CA ARG A 190 -22.47 3.39 30.95
C ARG A 190 -21.59 2.68 29.93
N THR A 191 -22.15 1.74 29.18
CA THR A 191 -21.38 0.99 28.18
C THR A 191 -20.80 1.90 27.11
N LEU A 192 -21.60 2.81 26.53
CA LEU A 192 -21.10 3.70 25.47
C LEU A 192 -20.01 4.66 25.96
N CYS A 193 -20.20 5.28 27.13
CA CYS A 193 -19.17 6.14 27.71
C CYS A 193 -17.89 5.35 28.04
N SER A 194 -18.00 4.07 28.44
CA SER A 194 -16.84 3.23 28.71
C SER A 194 -16.00 2.94 27.46
N VAL A 195 -16.64 2.65 26.32
CA VAL A 195 -15.91 2.26 25.10
C VAL A 195 -15.47 3.45 24.24
N ASN A 196 -16.14 4.60 24.37
CA ASN A 196 -15.81 5.81 23.63
C ASN A 196 -16.12 7.09 24.42
N GLY A 197 -15.06 7.81 24.80
CA GLY A 197 -15.15 9.05 25.58
C GLY A 197 -15.95 10.18 24.91
N TYR A 198 -16.25 10.09 23.61
CA TYR A 198 -17.17 11.01 22.93
C TYR A 198 -18.57 11.03 23.57
N TYR A 199 -19.07 9.89 24.06
CA TYR A 199 -20.44 9.79 24.59
C TYR A 199 -20.68 10.55 25.88
N PHE A 200 -19.63 10.93 26.62
CA PHE A 200 -19.77 11.85 27.75
C PHE A 200 -20.37 13.21 27.33
N ARG A 201 -20.21 13.61 26.06
CA ARG A 201 -20.83 14.83 25.51
C ARG A 201 -22.33 14.71 25.29
N LEU A 202 -22.78 13.48 25.04
CA LEU A 202 -24.16 13.16 24.70
C LEU A 202 -24.94 12.65 25.90
N LEU A 203 -24.28 12.46 27.05
CA LEU A 203 -24.89 11.95 28.27
C LEU A 203 -25.98 12.91 28.77
N PRO A 204 -27.26 12.49 28.79
CA PRO A 204 -28.35 13.34 29.23
C PRO A 204 -28.23 13.70 30.72
N ASP A 205 -28.72 14.88 31.09
CA ASP A 205 -28.64 15.41 32.47
C ASP A 205 -29.22 14.46 33.52
N GLU A 206 -30.30 13.73 33.17
CA GLU A 206 -30.92 12.75 34.06
C GLU A 206 -29.99 11.60 34.44
N TYR A 207 -28.95 11.32 33.64
CA TYR A 207 -27.95 10.29 33.89
C TYR A 207 -26.66 10.84 34.51
N HIS A 208 -26.50 12.13 34.75
CA HIS A 208 -25.25 12.69 35.30
C HIS A 208 -24.89 12.13 36.69
N TYR A 209 -25.85 11.56 37.43
CA TYR A 209 -25.59 10.88 38.70
C TYR A 209 -24.64 9.67 38.57
N ILE A 210 -24.47 9.10 37.37
CA ILE A 210 -23.54 7.99 37.14
C ILE A 210 -22.07 8.43 37.10
N LEU A 211 -21.83 9.74 36.96
CA LEU A 211 -20.50 10.33 36.84
C LEU A 211 -19.81 10.34 38.21
N THR A 212 -19.04 9.28 38.45
CA THR A 212 -18.13 9.14 39.59
C THR A 212 -16.69 9.05 39.08
N GLU A 213 -15.72 9.30 39.95
CA GLU A 213 -14.30 9.14 39.58
C GLU A 213 -14.01 7.68 39.17
N ASP A 214 -14.56 6.70 39.87
CA ASP A 214 -14.40 5.28 39.53
C ASP A 214 -14.93 4.97 38.13
N PHE A 215 -16.09 5.51 37.78
CA PHE A 215 -16.66 5.32 36.45
C PHE A 215 -15.81 6.00 35.36
N VAL A 216 -15.33 7.22 35.61
CA VAL A 216 -14.44 7.93 34.68
C VAL A 216 -13.12 7.17 34.48
N LEU A 217 -12.52 6.65 35.56
CA LEU A 217 -11.29 5.86 35.48
C LEU A 217 -11.51 4.54 34.72
N HIS A 218 -12.64 3.87 34.97
CA HIS A 218 -13.03 2.68 34.21
C HIS A 218 -13.21 3.01 32.72
N ALA A 219 -13.84 4.13 32.39
CA ALA A 219 -14.01 4.57 31.01
C ALA A 219 -12.66 4.90 30.34
N LEU A 220 -11.72 5.56 31.03
CA LEU A 220 -10.38 5.80 30.50
C LEU A 220 -9.61 4.51 30.17
N GLN A 221 -9.79 3.45 30.96
CA GLN A 221 -9.17 2.15 30.71
C GLN A 221 -9.81 1.41 29.52
N ASN A 222 -11.12 1.62 29.32
CA ASN A 222 -11.90 0.92 28.31
C ASN A 222 -12.14 1.71 27.01
N ASN A 223 -11.76 2.98 26.97
CA ASN A 223 -11.90 3.83 25.80
C ASN A 223 -11.06 3.28 24.62
N ARG A 224 -11.68 3.19 23.45
CA ARG A 224 -11.07 2.68 22.21
C ARG A 224 -10.95 3.74 21.12
N SER A 225 -11.67 4.84 21.26
CA SER A 225 -11.49 6.00 20.38
C SER A 225 -10.21 6.74 20.74
N TYR A 226 -9.31 6.91 19.77
CA TYR A 226 -8.08 7.69 19.97
C TYR A 226 -8.38 9.12 20.45
N VAL A 227 -9.37 9.79 19.86
CA VAL A 227 -9.80 11.14 20.28
C VAL A 227 -10.75 11.14 21.48
N GLY A 228 -11.26 9.97 21.89
CA GLY A 228 -12.19 9.81 23.01
C GLY A 228 -11.64 10.35 24.33
N TYR A 229 -10.34 10.22 24.59
CA TYR A 229 -9.68 10.77 25.79
C TYR A 229 -9.82 12.31 25.87
N CYS A 230 -9.70 12.99 24.73
CA CYS A 230 -9.88 14.43 24.64
C CYS A 230 -11.33 14.81 24.90
N HIS A 231 -12.28 14.10 24.27
CA HIS A 231 -13.70 14.40 24.43
C HIS A 231 -14.18 14.23 25.86
N LEU A 232 -13.78 13.14 26.51
CA LEU A 232 -14.08 12.88 27.92
C LEU A 232 -13.51 14.01 28.78
N LEU A 233 -12.21 14.31 28.69
CA LEU A 233 -11.58 15.30 29.56
C LEU A 233 -12.11 16.72 29.34
N GLU A 234 -12.59 17.04 28.14
CA GLU A 234 -13.23 18.34 27.86
C GLU A 234 -14.49 18.54 28.71
N VAL A 235 -15.38 17.54 28.73
CA VAL A 235 -16.77 17.72 29.21
C VAL A 235 -17.04 17.22 30.63
N ILE A 236 -16.19 16.34 31.20
CA ILE A 236 -16.42 15.90 32.59
C ILE A 236 -16.38 17.09 33.57
N PRO A 237 -17.16 17.05 34.66
CA PRO A 237 -17.14 18.08 35.69
C PRO A 237 -15.75 18.33 36.27
N ASP A 238 -15.43 19.58 36.62
CA ASP A 238 -14.11 19.97 37.10
C ASP A 238 -13.68 19.20 38.37
N GLN A 239 -14.63 18.81 39.24
CA GLN A 239 -14.33 17.98 40.41
C GLN A 239 -13.83 16.57 40.08
N LEU A 240 -14.19 16.02 38.91
CA LEU A 240 -13.75 14.71 38.44
C LEU A 240 -12.44 14.78 37.64
N LYS A 241 -11.96 15.98 37.30
CA LYS A 241 -10.61 16.20 36.72
C LYS A 241 -9.56 16.09 37.81
N THR A 242 -9.43 14.91 38.43
CA THR A 242 -8.41 14.62 39.43
C THR A 242 -7.04 14.46 38.78
N TRP A 243 -5.96 14.48 39.57
CA TRP A 243 -4.60 14.30 39.05
C TRP A 243 -4.49 13.03 38.20
N LYS A 244 -5.01 11.91 38.72
CA LYS A 244 -4.96 10.60 38.08
C LYS A 244 -5.76 10.57 36.77
N VAL A 245 -6.98 11.09 36.77
CA VAL A 245 -7.83 11.18 35.57
C VAL A 245 -7.16 12.01 34.48
N CYS A 246 -6.67 13.20 34.83
CA CYS A 246 -5.97 14.09 33.91
C CYS A 246 -4.70 13.44 33.35
N LEU A 247 -3.90 12.79 34.20
CA LEU A 247 -2.64 12.18 33.80
C LEU A 247 -2.86 11.04 32.81
N ILE A 248 -3.78 10.11 33.10
CA ILE A 248 -4.11 9.00 32.20
C ILE A 248 -4.59 9.55 30.85
N ALA A 249 -5.54 10.50 30.84
CA ALA A 249 -6.05 11.07 29.59
C ALA A 249 -4.95 11.72 28.74
N CYS A 250 -4.03 12.48 29.37
CA CYS A 250 -2.94 13.16 28.68
C CYS A 250 -1.84 12.20 28.18
N ILE A 251 -1.53 11.13 28.93
CA ILE A 251 -0.60 10.09 28.48
C ILE A 251 -1.17 9.40 27.24
N MET A 252 -2.43 9.01 27.29
CA MET A 252 -3.08 8.29 26.18
C MET A 252 -3.29 9.17 24.95
N HIS A 253 -3.45 10.49 25.13
CA HIS A 253 -3.55 11.43 24.02
C HIS A 253 -2.99 12.81 24.38
N PHE A 254 -1.88 13.21 23.74
CA PHE A 254 -1.17 14.47 24.02
C PHE A 254 -2.07 15.71 23.99
N ALA A 255 -3.04 15.77 23.07
CA ALA A 255 -3.92 16.93 22.93
C ALA A 255 -4.93 17.09 24.08
N ALA A 256 -5.13 16.07 24.92
CA ALA A 256 -6.03 16.16 26.07
C ALA A 256 -5.57 17.23 27.07
N VAL A 257 -4.27 17.58 27.05
CA VAL A 257 -3.68 18.65 27.87
C VAL A 257 -4.39 20.00 27.69
N LYS A 258 -5.04 20.24 26.53
CA LYS A 258 -5.86 21.43 26.25
C LYS A 258 -6.99 21.63 27.28
N TYR A 259 -7.47 20.53 27.87
CA TYR A 259 -8.63 20.51 28.76
C TYR A 259 -8.25 20.37 30.23
N LEU A 260 -6.97 20.49 30.57
CA LEU A 260 -6.51 20.48 31.96
C LEU A 260 -7.11 21.63 32.76
N PRO A 261 -7.52 21.39 34.02
CA PRO A 261 -7.90 22.47 34.91
C PRO A 261 -6.69 23.34 35.24
N LYS A 262 -6.91 24.64 35.49
CA LYS A 262 -5.82 25.62 35.75
C LYS A 262 -4.84 25.16 36.83
N ARG A 263 -5.32 24.45 37.86
CA ARG A 263 -4.49 23.91 38.95
C ARG A 263 -3.42 22.90 38.52
N PHE A 264 -3.54 22.29 37.33
CA PHE A 264 -2.59 21.31 36.77
C PHE A 264 -1.86 21.83 35.54
N GLN A 265 -2.06 23.09 35.14
CA GLN A 265 -1.28 23.72 34.07
C GLN A 265 0.02 24.30 34.67
N ASN A 266 0.95 23.42 35.03
CA ASN A 266 2.22 23.77 35.66
C ASN A 266 3.28 22.70 35.44
N ASP A 267 4.53 23.07 35.72
CA ASP A 267 5.72 22.23 35.58
C ASP A 267 5.60 20.85 36.25
N THR A 268 5.05 20.77 37.47
CA THR A 268 4.94 19.48 38.17
C THR A 268 4.12 18.46 37.38
N PHE A 269 3.03 18.89 36.76
CA PHE A 269 2.23 17.99 35.92
C PHE A 269 2.92 17.68 34.59
N TYR A 270 3.57 18.68 33.98
CA TYR A 270 4.30 18.50 32.73
C TYR A 270 5.51 17.57 32.87
N GLU A 271 6.23 17.62 33.99
CA GLU A 271 7.30 16.68 34.29
C GLU A 271 6.79 15.25 34.37
N GLU A 272 5.64 15.02 35.00
CA GLU A 272 5.02 13.69 35.06
C GLU A 272 4.68 13.15 33.65
N LEU A 273 4.18 14.01 32.74
CA LEU A 273 3.96 13.62 31.35
C LEU A 273 5.27 13.22 30.65
N ILE A 274 6.35 13.97 30.88
CA ILE A 274 7.67 13.69 30.33
C ILE A 274 8.19 12.33 30.85
N GLU A 275 8.04 12.03 32.13
CA GLU A 275 8.46 10.72 32.70
C GLU A 275 7.68 9.55 32.07
N HIS A 276 6.43 9.80 31.67
CA HIS A 276 5.60 8.86 30.91
C HIS A 276 5.81 8.92 29.39
N ARG A 277 6.88 9.57 28.92
CA ARG A 277 7.28 9.67 27.50
C ARG A 277 6.27 10.41 26.62
N GLN A 278 5.42 11.24 27.22
CA GLN A 278 4.51 12.09 26.49
C GLN A 278 5.15 13.48 26.36
N TYR A 279 5.72 13.79 25.20
CA TYR A 279 6.43 15.05 24.95
C TYR A 279 5.64 16.01 24.05
N ASP A 280 4.74 15.48 23.22
CA ASP A 280 3.99 16.25 22.22
C ASP A 280 2.96 17.21 22.83
N PHE A 281 2.73 17.13 24.14
CA PHE A 281 1.84 18.05 24.87
C PHE A 281 2.28 19.52 24.73
N ILE A 282 3.57 19.79 24.49
CA ILE A 282 4.11 21.15 24.40
C ILE A 282 3.42 21.99 23.31
N SER A 283 2.93 21.37 22.25
CA SER A 283 2.21 22.03 21.16
C SER A 283 0.77 22.40 21.52
N TYR A 284 0.27 21.89 22.65
CA TYR A 284 -1.13 21.94 23.04
C TYR A 284 -1.38 22.73 24.33
N ILE A 285 -0.32 23.20 25.00
CA ILE A 285 -0.40 24.03 26.20
C ILE A 285 -0.28 25.52 25.90
N LYS A 286 -0.61 26.34 26.90
CA LYS A 286 -0.23 27.74 26.92
C LYS A 286 1.23 27.84 27.35
N LEU A 287 2.11 28.30 26.46
CA LEU A 287 3.55 28.34 26.76
C LEU A 287 3.94 29.23 27.97
N ASP A 288 3.05 30.11 28.44
CA ASP A 288 3.24 30.88 29.67
C ASP A 288 3.11 30.04 30.96
N THR A 289 2.60 28.80 30.89
CA THR A 289 2.40 27.93 32.05
C THR A 289 3.54 26.95 32.30
N ILE A 290 4.51 26.88 31.40
CA ILE A 290 5.69 26.01 31.49
C ILE A 290 6.96 26.84 31.68
N SER A 291 7.89 26.39 32.50
CA SER A 291 9.21 27.01 32.64
C SER A 291 10.17 26.57 31.54
N ALA A 292 11.23 27.35 31.33
CA ALA A 292 12.25 27.01 30.34
C ALA A 292 12.94 25.67 30.60
N PRO A 293 13.33 25.29 31.83
CA PRO A 293 13.94 23.98 32.09
C PRO A 293 13.06 22.79 31.72
N VAL A 294 11.76 22.84 32.02
CA VAL A 294 10.84 21.74 31.70
C VAL A 294 10.53 21.70 30.20
N PHE A 295 10.40 22.87 29.56
CA PHE A 295 10.25 22.96 28.11
C PHE A 295 11.48 22.40 27.37
N GLU A 296 12.69 22.78 27.79
CA GLU A 296 13.96 22.23 27.28
C GLU A 296 14.04 20.72 27.50
N LYS A 297 13.68 20.23 28.69
CA LYS A 297 13.65 18.79 29.00
C LYS A 297 12.74 18.06 28.02
N ALA A 298 11.54 18.56 27.75
CA ALA A 298 10.62 17.97 26.77
C ALA A 298 11.21 17.98 25.35
N LEU A 299 11.68 19.13 24.88
CA LEU A 299 12.31 19.27 23.56
C LEU A 299 13.47 18.30 23.36
N SER A 300 14.29 18.11 24.40
CA SER A 300 15.47 17.24 24.34
C SER A 300 15.12 15.78 24.04
N LYS A 301 13.91 15.33 24.36
CA LYS A 301 13.44 13.95 24.21
C LYS A 301 12.70 13.68 22.90
N ILE A 302 12.39 14.72 22.16
CA ILE A 302 11.67 14.65 20.88
C ILE A 302 12.64 14.31 19.76
N ASP A 303 12.20 13.46 18.81
CA ASP A 303 12.93 13.19 17.57
C ASP A 303 12.91 14.42 16.65
N VAL A 304 14.11 14.83 16.22
CA VAL A 304 14.37 15.97 15.32
C VAL A 304 13.67 15.88 13.96
N LYS A 305 13.17 14.69 13.57
CA LYS A 305 12.40 14.52 12.33
C LYS A 305 10.91 14.79 12.47
N SER A 306 10.41 15.04 13.69
CA SER A 306 9.00 15.31 13.95
C SER A 306 8.63 16.77 13.61
N SER A 307 8.20 17.01 12.36
CA SER A 307 7.83 18.35 11.87
C SER A 307 6.49 18.88 12.38
N ILE A 308 5.75 18.10 13.17
CA ILE A 308 4.35 18.39 13.53
C ILE A 308 4.25 19.37 14.72
N LEU A 309 5.30 19.48 15.54
CA LEU A 309 5.22 20.10 16.86
C LEU A 309 5.06 21.63 16.88
N PHE A 310 5.63 22.31 15.88
CA PHE A 310 5.75 23.77 15.93
C PHE A 310 4.79 24.49 14.99
N HIS A 311 3.98 23.77 14.22
CA HIS A 311 3.08 24.35 13.21
C HIS A 311 2.14 25.42 13.79
N ASP A 312 1.63 25.20 15.00
CA ASP A 312 0.69 26.12 15.66
C ASP A 312 1.38 27.19 16.54
N ILE A 313 2.69 27.07 16.76
CA ILE A 313 3.45 28.01 17.59
C ILE A 313 3.88 29.20 16.73
N LYS A 314 3.25 30.35 16.94
CA LYS A 314 3.59 31.59 16.20
C LYS A 314 4.78 32.35 16.80
N LYS A 315 4.94 32.27 18.13
CA LYS A 315 5.94 33.03 18.89
C LYS A 315 6.20 32.40 20.25
N LEU A 316 7.46 32.30 20.64
CA LEU A 316 7.85 31.89 21.99
C LEU A 316 7.71 33.06 23.00
N PRO A 317 7.14 32.80 24.20
CA PRO A 317 7.21 33.71 25.33
C PRO A 317 8.66 34.07 25.72
N LYS A 318 8.86 35.27 26.26
CA LYS A 318 10.21 35.77 26.59
C LYS A 318 10.94 34.92 27.62
N HIS A 319 10.22 34.33 28.59
CA HIS A 319 10.84 33.52 29.63
C HIS A 319 11.35 32.17 29.11
N LEU A 320 10.90 31.72 27.94
CA LEU A 320 11.41 30.51 27.28
C LEU A 320 12.64 30.77 26.39
N LEU A 321 13.05 32.03 26.18
CA LEU A 321 14.21 32.37 25.36
C LEU A 321 15.51 32.26 26.19
N THR A 322 15.72 31.10 26.80
CA THR A 322 16.98 30.72 27.46
C THR A 322 17.92 30.03 26.47
N GLU A 323 19.22 30.03 26.77
CA GLU A 323 20.24 29.44 25.89
C GLU A 323 19.94 27.97 25.56
N GLY A 324 19.57 27.15 26.55
CA GLY A 324 19.26 25.74 26.33
C GLY A 324 18.05 25.53 25.41
N VAL A 325 16.96 26.26 25.62
CA VAL A 325 15.80 26.21 24.71
C VAL A 325 16.17 26.71 23.31
N ILE A 326 16.95 27.78 23.19
CA ILE A 326 17.37 28.32 21.89
C ILE A 326 18.14 27.27 21.07
N TYR A 327 19.06 26.53 21.68
CA TYR A 327 19.81 25.50 20.97
C TYR A 327 18.99 24.23 20.71
N GLU A 328 18.08 23.86 21.60
CA GLU A 328 17.12 22.78 21.33
C GLU A 328 16.19 23.13 20.16
N MET A 329 15.73 24.38 20.06
CA MET A 329 14.97 24.85 18.91
C MET A 329 15.81 24.85 17.62
N ALA A 330 17.10 25.19 17.69
CA ALA A 330 18.02 25.10 16.55
C ALA A 330 18.15 23.65 16.05
N ARG A 331 18.27 22.71 16.99
CA ARG A 331 18.35 21.27 16.72
C ARG A 331 17.14 20.73 15.97
N HIS A 332 15.95 21.27 16.25
CA HIS A 332 14.69 20.93 15.56
C HIS A 332 14.44 21.72 14.27
N GLY A 333 15.38 22.57 13.83
CA GLY A 333 15.23 23.37 12.61
C GLY A 333 14.29 24.58 12.76
N GLU A 334 13.88 24.92 13.99
CA GLU A 334 12.86 25.94 14.27
C GLU A 334 13.43 27.35 14.38
N MET A 335 14.23 27.72 13.39
CA MET A 335 14.97 28.99 13.40
C MET A 335 14.06 30.21 13.36
N ASN A 336 12.87 30.10 12.76
CA ASN A 336 11.94 31.22 12.58
C ASN A 336 11.31 31.68 13.90
N LEU A 337 11.23 30.80 14.90
CA LEU A 337 10.68 31.12 16.22
C LEU A 337 11.66 31.85 17.13
N ILE A 338 12.95 31.82 16.79
CA ILE A 338 14.01 32.48 17.54
C ILE A 338 14.25 33.89 16.96
N PRO A 339 14.11 34.96 17.76
CA PRO A 339 14.46 36.31 17.32
C PRO A 339 15.96 36.42 16.99
N THR A 340 16.30 37.24 15.97
CA THR A 340 17.68 37.38 15.47
C THR A 340 18.71 37.79 16.52
N VAL A 341 18.29 38.55 17.55
CA VAL A 341 19.15 38.99 18.65
C VAL A 341 19.70 37.83 19.51
N TYR A 342 19.08 36.66 19.46
CA TYR A 342 19.50 35.46 20.18
C TYR A 342 20.30 34.48 19.31
N LYS A 343 20.48 34.77 18.01
CA LYS A 343 21.16 33.88 17.06
C LYS A 343 22.63 34.23 16.97
N ASP A 344 23.45 33.52 17.73
CA ASP A 344 24.90 33.60 17.68
C ASP A 344 25.48 32.56 16.71
N ARG A 345 26.82 32.47 16.63
CA ARG A 345 27.49 31.48 15.77
C ARG A 345 27.14 30.04 16.17
N ASN A 346 27.07 29.75 17.48
CA ASN A 346 26.82 28.40 17.98
C ASN A 346 25.40 27.93 17.67
N PHE A 347 24.42 28.84 17.68
CA PHE A 347 23.06 28.56 17.24
C PHE A 347 23.02 28.02 15.81
N TYR A 348 23.69 28.72 14.88
CA TYR A 348 23.75 28.30 13.48
C TYR A 348 24.55 27.00 13.31
N LEU A 349 25.64 26.83 14.06
CA LEU A 349 26.44 25.59 14.03
C LEU A 349 25.63 24.39 14.51
N THR A 350 24.81 24.56 15.55
CA THR A 350 23.87 23.53 16.01
C THR A 350 22.84 23.23 14.93
N ALA A 351 22.19 24.24 14.34
CA ALA A 351 21.18 24.03 13.29
C ALA A 351 21.74 23.22 12.11
N VAL A 352 22.89 23.61 11.54
CA VAL A 352 23.45 22.94 10.36
C VAL A 352 23.94 21.52 10.62
N ARG A 353 24.28 21.17 11.86
CA ARG A 353 24.64 19.79 12.24
C ARG A 353 23.45 18.83 12.13
N TYR A 354 22.25 19.33 12.40
CA TYR A 354 21.02 18.53 12.33
C TYR A 354 20.34 18.65 10.97
N GLN A 355 20.45 19.82 10.32
CA GLN A 355 19.88 20.06 9.01
C GLN A 355 20.88 20.84 8.14
N GLY A 356 21.74 20.11 7.41
CA GLY A 356 22.79 20.70 6.57
C GLY A 356 22.29 21.67 5.50
N SER A 357 21.03 21.55 5.07
CA SER A 357 20.42 22.50 4.14
C SER A 357 20.20 23.89 4.73
N ASP A 358 20.15 24.05 6.06
CA ASP A 358 20.00 25.35 6.74
C ASP A 358 21.25 26.24 6.63
N LEU A 359 22.30 25.76 5.95
CA LEU A 359 23.47 26.57 5.63
C LEU A 359 23.09 27.86 4.87
N ASP A 360 22.03 27.82 4.05
CA ASP A 360 21.51 28.98 3.31
C ASP A 360 21.00 30.11 4.22
N LYS A 361 20.56 29.77 5.44
CA LYS A 361 20.07 30.71 6.47
C LYS A 361 21.18 31.28 7.34
N VAL A 362 22.42 30.78 7.22
CA VAL A 362 23.55 31.24 8.03
C VAL A 362 24.04 32.59 7.51
N PRO A 363 24.07 33.64 8.35
CA PRO A 363 24.64 34.92 7.97
C PRO A 363 26.12 34.81 7.58
N GLU A 364 26.50 35.54 6.54
CA GLU A 364 27.86 35.52 5.97
C GLU A 364 28.98 35.70 7.01
N LYS A 365 28.76 36.53 8.04
CA LYS A 365 29.71 36.77 9.13
C LYS A 365 30.04 35.54 10.00
N TYR A 366 29.18 34.52 9.99
CA TYR A 366 29.37 33.27 10.73
C TYR A 366 29.79 32.11 9.83
N MET A 367 29.88 32.36 8.52
CA MET A 367 30.18 31.35 7.53
C MET A 367 31.70 31.14 7.44
N ASP A 368 32.16 30.05 8.03
CA ASP A 368 33.56 29.61 8.05
C ASP A 368 33.70 28.14 7.67
N THR A 369 34.95 27.67 7.60
CA THR A 369 35.28 26.28 7.23
C THR A 369 34.61 25.25 8.14
N GLU A 370 34.52 25.51 9.45
CA GLU A 370 33.90 24.55 10.39
C GLU A 370 32.40 24.45 10.13
N MET A 371 31.71 25.59 9.96
CA MET A 371 30.29 25.66 9.64
C MET A 371 29.96 24.88 8.36
N CYS A 372 30.72 25.11 7.29
CA CYS A 372 30.49 24.43 6.01
C CYS A 372 30.75 22.93 6.10
N LEU A 373 31.80 22.50 6.81
CA LEU A 373 32.08 21.06 6.98
C LEU A 373 30.99 20.37 7.82
N ALA A 374 30.51 21.02 8.90
CA ALA A 374 29.42 20.50 9.70
C ALA A 374 28.12 20.36 8.90
N ALA A 375 27.83 21.31 8.01
CA ALA A 375 26.67 21.23 7.12
C ALA A 375 26.81 20.08 6.11
N LEU A 376 28.00 19.87 5.53
CA LEU A 376 28.25 18.75 4.63
C LEU A 376 28.18 17.39 5.34
N GLU A 377 28.63 17.30 6.59
CA GLU A 377 28.49 16.11 7.44
C GLU A 377 27.02 15.74 7.66
N SER A 378 26.13 16.73 7.77
CA SER A 378 24.68 16.52 7.91
C SER A 378 24.00 16.17 6.58
N ASN A 379 24.25 16.95 5.53
CA ASN A 379 23.65 16.74 4.21
C ASN A 379 24.51 17.36 3.10
N ALA A 380 25.51 16.60 2.62
CA ALA A 380 26.44 17.05 1.60
C ALA A 380 25.76 17.57 0.32
N TYR A 381 24.74 16.86 -0.17
CA TYR A 381 24.03 17.18 -1.40
C TYR A 381 23.39 18.57 -1.38
N ALA A 382 22.73 18.92 -0.26
CA ALA A 382 22.06 20.19 -0.11
C ALA A 382 23.03 21.31 0.29
N ALA A 383 23.93 21.03 1.24
CA ALA A 383 24.83 22.02 1.81
C ALA A 383 25.82 22.58 0.78
N GLN A 384 26.35 21.75 -0.13
CA GLN A 384 27.39 22.17 -1.07
C GLN A 384 27.03 23.41 -1.93
N LYS A 385 25.73 23.59 -2.22
CA LYS A 385 25.22 24.70 -3.03
C LYS A 385 25.38 26.06 -2.36
N TYR A 386 25.47 26.09 -1.03
CA TYR A 386 25.50 27.30 -0.23
C TYR A 386 26.89 27.63 0.32
N ILE A 387 27.91 26.83 0.00
CA ILE A 387 29.28 27.07 0.42
C ILE A 387 29.88 28.24 -0.38
N PRO A 388 30.33 29.32 0.27
CA PRO A 388 30.91 30.46 -0.44
C PRO A 388 32.25 30.13 -1.08
N ASP A 389 32.55 30.75 -2.21
CA ASP A 389 33.79 30.47 -2.97
C ASP A 389 35.06 30.80 -2.18
N ARG A 390 35.03 31.77 -1.26
CA ARG A 390 36.18 32.08 -0.38
C ARG A 390 36.58 30.90 0.53
N ILE A 391 35.64 29.97 0.81
CA ILE A 391 35.87 28.80 1.67
C ILE A 391 36.43 27.62 0.86
N LYS A 392 36.12 27.54 -0.44
CA LYS A 392 36.48 26.46 -1.38
C LYS A 392 37.97 26.42 -1.75
N THR A 393 38.83 26.48 -0.75
CA THR A 393 40.29 26.38 -0.88
C THR A 393 40.73 24.91 -1.08
N SER A 394 41.95 24.69 -1.56
CA SER A 394 42.53 23.34 -1.68
C SER A 394 42.49 22.58 -0.34
N ASN A 395 42.79 23.24 0.78
CA ASN A 395 42.73 22.63 2.12
C ASN A 395 41.29 22.25 2.54
N PHE A 396 40.29 23.00 2.10
CA PHE A 396 38.88 22.65 2.37
C PHE A 396 38.50 21.37 1.61
N TRP A 397 38.80 21.29 0.32
CA TRP A 397 38.49 20.11 -0.49
C TRP A 397 39.25 18.85 -0.03
N LYS A 398 40.50 18.99 0.41
CA LYS A 398 41.23 17.88 1.06
C LYS A 398 40.45 17.30 2.24
N LYS A 399 39.94 18.15 3.14
CA LYS A 399 39.11 17.71 4.26
C LYS A 399 37.79 17.07 3.82
N VAL A 400 37.14 17.62 2.79
CA VAL A 400 35.91 17.05 2.22
C VAL A 400 36.15 15.64 1.70
N VAL A 401 37.25 15.41 0.98
CA VAL A 401 37.63 14.09 0.47
C VAL A 401 38.01 13.14 1.62
N GLU A 402 38.89 13.57 2.52
CA GLU A 402 39.37 12.78 3.67
C GLU A 402 38.21 12.27 4.53
N LYS A 403 37.17 13.09 4.73
CA LYS A 403 35.99 12.76 5.53
C LYS A 403 34.82 12.20 4.71
N ARG A 404 34.95 12.07 3.38
CA ARG A 404 33.88 11.65 2.45
C ARG A 404 32.59 12.48 2.56
N LEU A 405 32.74 13.81 2.60
CA LEU A 405 31.65 14.79 2.78
C LEU A 405 31.09 15.31 1.46
N PHE A 406 30.83 14.42 0.53
CA PHE A 406 30.30 14.74 -0.80
C PHE A 406 29.29 13.67 -1.21
N SER A 407 28.33 14.03 -2.06
CA SER A 407 27.30 13.10 -2.53
C SER A 407 27.74 12.35 -3.78
N SER A 408 28.49 13.03 -4.65
CA SER A 408 29.06 12.45 -5.84
C SER A 408 30.52 12.88 -5.97
N PRO A 409 31.47 11.99 -6.30
CA PRO A 409 32.83 12.39 -6.63
C PRO A 409 32.87 13.37 -7.82
N ALA A 410 31.86 13.37 -8.70
CA ALA A 410 31.72 14.34 -9.79
C ALA A 410 31.43 15.78 -9.31
N ASP A 411 30.97 15.96 -8.07
CA ASP A 411 30.75 17.28 -7.47
C ASP A 411 32.06 17.96 -7.02
N LEU A 412 33.17 17.20 -6.97
CA LEU A 412 34.47 17.69 -6.52
C LEU A 412 35.19 18.46 -7.64
N PRO A 413 36.04 19.44 -7.30
CA PRO A 413 36.93 20.05 -8.29
C PRO A 413 37.84 18.99 -8.94
N GLU A 414 38.22 19.23 -10.19
CA GLU A 414 38.93 18.25 -11.01
C GLU A 414 40.21 17.69 -10.35
N GLU A 415 40.95 18.52 -9.63
CA GLU A 415 42.17 18.14 -8.90
C GLU A 415 41.92 17.05 -7.83
N PHE A 416 40.71 16.99 -7.28
CA PHE A 416 40.33 16.09 -6.18
C PHE A 416 39.46 14.91 -6.63
N CYS A 417 38.93 14.96 -7.85
CA CYS A 417 38.18 13.87 -8.46
C CYS A 417 39.16 12.94 -9.20
N THR A 418 39.78 12.00 -8.48
CA THR A 418 40.68 11.00 -9.09
C THR A 418 39.92 9.75 -9.51
N GLU A 419 40.49 8.97 -10.44
CA GLU A 419 39.88 7.72 -10.91
C GLU A 419 39.70 6.71 -9.77
N GLU A 420 40.69 6.63 -8.86
CA GLU A 420 40.63 5.77 -7.67
C GLU A 420 39.47 6.16 -6.75
N LEU A 421 39.29 7.46 -6.51
CA LEU A 421 38.19 7.95 -5.67
C LEU A 421 36.83 7.64 -6.30
N VAL A 422 36.70 7.81 -7.62
CA VAL A 422 35.50 7.44 -8.37
C VAL A 422 35.20 5.95 -8.21
N LYS A 423 36.21 5.08 -8.38
CA LYS A 423 36.05 3.62 -8.18
C LYS A 423 35.62 3.26 -6.75
N GLU A 424 36.07 4.01 -5.75
CA GLU A 424 35.72 3.77 -4.35
C GLU A 424 34.33 4.28 -3.95
N THR A 425 33.85 5.37 -4.56
CA THR A 425 32.74 6.16 -3.99
C THR A 425 31.56 6.40 -4.93
N ALA A 426 31.71 6.17 -6.24
CA ALA A 426 30.60 6.32 -7.17
C ALA A 426 29.52 5.26 -6.92
N HIS A 427 28.27 5.69 -6.93
CA HIS A 427 27.09 4.83 -6.76
C HIS A 427 26.24 4.74 -8.02
N TYR A 428 26.30 5.77 -8.87
CA TYR A 428 25.60 5.86 -10.14
C TYR A 428 26.58 6.17 -11.26
N LEU A 429 26.22 5.84 -12.51
CA LEU A 429 27.06 6.23 -13.66
C LEU A 429 27.17 7.75 -13.79
N ASP A 430 26.18 8.49 -13.28
CA ASP A 430 26.21 9.95 -13.21
C ASP A 430 27.32 10.51 -12.32
N ASP A 431 27.83 9.69 -11.40
CA ASP A 431 28.94 10.05 -10.53
C ASP A 431 30.31 9.94 -11.21
N ILE A 432 30.36 9.34 -12.40
CA ILE A 432 31.61 9.12 -13.13
C ILE A 432 31.81 10.30 -14.10
N PRO A 433 32.86 11.12 -13.93
CA PRO A 433 33.23 12.13 -14.91
C PRO A 433 33.57 11.50 -16.26
N GLU A 434 33.30 12.23 -17.36
CA GLU A 434 33.47 11.73 -18.72
C GLU A 434 34.86 11.14 -18.99
N LYS A 435 35.92 11.77 -18.45
CA LYS A 435 37.31 11.32 -18.61
C LYS A 435 37.62 9.94 -17.99
N TYR A 436 36.78 9.47 -17.06
CA TYR A 436 36.93 8.18 -16.39
C TYR A 436 35.85 7.18 -16.78
N LEU A 437 35.00 7.50 -17.75
CA LEU A 437 33.90 6.63 -18.16
C LEU A 437 34.43 5.45 -18.99
N SER A 438 34.56 4.29 -18.36
CA SER A 438 35.13 3.08 -18.95
C SER A 438 34.51 1.81 -18.33
N ASP A 439 34.76 0.65 -18.94
CA ASP A 439 34.34 -0.64 -18.38
C ASP A 439 34.86 -0.86 -16.95
N ASP A 440 36.07 -0.40 -16.65
CA ASP A 440 36.73 -0.55 -15.36
C ASP A 440 36.05 0.25 -14.23
N THR A 441 35.39 1.36 -14.56
CA THR A 441 34.64 2.19 -13.59
C THR A 441 33.15 1.86 -13.58
N VAL A 442 32.57 1.52 -14.72
CA VAL A 442 31.13 1.25 -14.88
C VAL A 442 30.72 -0.12 -14.35
N LEU A 443 31.45 -1.19 -14.72
CA LEU A 443 31.05 -2.56 -14.36
C LEU A 443 30.99 -2.82 -12.84
N PRO A 444 31.93 -2.31 -12.01
CA PRO A 444 31.83 -2.48 -10.55
C PRO A 444 30.53 -1.92 -9.96
N ILE A 445 30.09 -0.75 -10.43
CA ILE A 445 28.87 -0.08 -9.95
C ILE A 445 27.63 -0.89 -10.33
N LEU A 446 27.53 -1.30 -11.60
CA LEU A 446 26.40 -2.12 -12.07
C LEU A 446 26.33 -3.45 -11.31
N LYS A 447 27.50 -4.09 -11.07
CA LYS A 447 27.61 -5.32 -10.28
C LYS A 447 27.16 -5.15 -8.84
N GLN A 448 27.54 -4.03 -8.20
CA GLN A 448 27.15 -3.72 -6.84
C GLN A 448 25.64 -3.51 -6.72
N ARG A 449 25.05 -2.75 -7.66
CA ARG A 449 23.60 -2.45 -7.68
C ARG A 449 22.73 -3.66 -8.03
N LYS A 450 23.26 -4.64 -8.78
CA LYS A 450 22.52 -5.82 -9.30
C LYS A 450 21.29 -5.46 -10.14
N MET A 451 21.17 -4.21 -10.55
CA MET A 451 20.05 -3.69 -11.34
C MET A 451 20.60 -2.61 -12.27
N VAL A 452 20.25 -2.73 -13.55
CA VAL A 452 20.67 -1.80 -14.60
C VAL A 452 19.45 -1.03 -15.08
N ALA A 453 19.46 0.29 -14.88
CA ALA A 453 18.37 1.16 -15.31
C ALA A 453 18.56 1.55 -16.79
N PRO A 454 17.49 1.86 -17.53
CA PRO A 454 17.59 2.37 -18.91
C PRO A 454 18.49 3.58 -19.06
N MET A 455 18.50 4.47 -18.06
CA MET A 455 19.37 5.65 -18.05
C MET A 455 20.85 5.30 -17.95
N ASP A 456 21.21 4.19 -17.29
CA ASP A 456 22.60 3.72 -17.24
C ASP A 456 23.07 3.33 -18.66
N LEU A 457 22.23 2.58 -19.40
CA LEU A 457 22.51 2.17 -20.78
C LEU A 457 22.44 3.32 -21.77
N LYS A 458 21.67 4.37 -21.48
CA LYS A 458 21.69 5.60 -22.28
C LYS A 458 23.02 6.35 -22.11
N ARG A 459 23.61 6.28 -20.91
CA ARG A 459 24.86 6.98 -20.58
C ARG A 459 26.10 6.25 -21.08
N TYR A 460 26.18 4.94 -20.90
CA TYR A 460 27.34 4.16 -21.32
C TYR A 460 26.96 2.75 -21.81
N GLN A 461 27.52 2.37 -22.95
CA GLN A 461 27.38 1.02 -23.51
C GLN A 461 28.74 0.54 -24.02
N SER A 462 29.01 -0.74 -23.79
CA SER A 462 30.16 -1.46 -24.30
C SER A 462 29.79 -2.93 -24.47
N GLN A 463 30.64 -3.69 -25.17
CA GLN A 463 30.46 -5.14 -25.27
C GLN A 463 30.50 -5.81 -23.90
N ALA A 464 31.36 -5.35 -22.98
CA ALA A 464 31.48 -5.93 -21.65
C ALA A 464 30.24 -5.66 -20.78
N VAL A 465 29.65 -4.47 -20.89
CA VAL A 465 28.38 -4.13 -20.22
C VAL A 465 27.23 -4.96 -20.80
N TYR A 466 27.15 -5.10 -22.12
CA TYR A 466 26.15 -5.98 -22.76
C TYR A 466 26.28 -7.41 -22.26
N ASP A 467 27.50 -7.97 -22.29
CA ASP A 467 27.76 -9.35 -21.86
C ASP A 467 27.41 -9.57 -20.39
N TYR A 468 27.71 -8.60 -19.53
CA TYR A 468 27.32 -8.64 -18.12
C TYR A 468 25.81 -8.59 -17.93
N VAL A 469 25.11 -7.65 -18.58
CA VAL A 469 23.65 -7.48 -18.42
C VAL A 469 22.92 -8.70 -18.94
N MET A 470 23.21 -9.12 -20.17
CA MET A 470 22.53 -10.26 -20.79
C MET A 470 22.85 -11.56 -20.05
N GLY A 471 24.09 -11.74 -19.58
CA GLY A 471 24.50 -12.92 -18.82
C GLY A 471 23.95 -13.01 -17.40
N THR A 472 23.46 -11.91 -16.81
CA THR A 472 22.91 -11.89 -15.44
C THR A 472 21.41 -11.65 -15.36
N CYS A 473 20.79 -11.11 -16.40
CA CYS A 473 19.36 -10.89 -16.42
C CYS A 473 18.58 -12.21 -16.59
N GLN A 474 17.31 -12.19 -16.16
CA GLN A 474 16.40 -13.30 -16.47
C GLN A 474 16.09 -13.30 -17.96
N LYS A 475 16.06 -14.47 -18.60
CA LYS A 475 15.88 -14.57 -20.06
C LYS A 475 14.62 -13.90 -20.60
N ARG A 476 13.53 -13.84 -19.80
CA ARG A 476 12.31 -13.07 -20.13
C ARG A 476 12.54 -11.56 -20.33
N MET A 477 13.68 -11.04 -19.90
CA MET A 477 14.05 -9.63 -20.07
C MET A 477 14.88 -9.38 -21.33
N TYR A 478 15.15 -10.41 -22.15
CA TYR A 478 16.00 -10.27 -23.34
C TYR A 478 15.43 -9.26 -24.34
N VAL A 479 14.14 -9.33 -24.67
CA VAL A 479 13.48 -8.37 -25.56
C VAL A 479 13.63 -6.94 -25.03
N TYR A 480 13.40 -6.75 -23.74
CA TYR A 480 13.54 -5.44 -23.09
C TYR A 480 14.97 -4.87 -23.21
N TYR A 481 16.01 -5.66 -22.90
CA TYR A 481 17.39 -5.16 -22.97
C TYR A 481 17.91 -5.04 -24.41
N LEU A 482 17.53 -5.94 -25.32
CA LEU A 482 17.87 -5.81 -26.74
C LEU A 482 17.35 -4.50 -27.33
N LYS A 483 16.14 -4.07 -26.96
CA LYS A 483 15.59 -2.74 -27.34
C LYS A 483 16.42 -1.55 -26.80
N LEU A 484 17.19 -1.73 -25.73
CA LEU A 484 17.96 -0.65 -25.09
C LEU A 484 19.42 -0.57 -25.56
N PHE A 485 20.01 -1.70 -25.97
CA PHE A 485 21.39 -1.75 -26.47
C PHE A 485 21.46 -1.47 -27.96
N ARG A 486 22.53 -0.80 -28.41
CA ARG A 486 22.82 -0.66 -29.84
C ARG A 486 23.06 -2.03 -30.48
N LYS A 487 22.57 -2.19 -31.71
CA LYS A 487 22.67 -3.44 -32.50
C LYS A 487 24.08 -4.01 -32.60
N GLU A 488 25.09 -3.15 -32.63
CA GLU A 488 26.51 -3.54 -32.73
C GLU A 488 27.00 -4.48 -31.61
N PHE A 489 26.35 -4.48 -30.44
CA PHE A 489 26.72 -5.32 -29.30
C PHE A 489 25.97 -6.65 -29.24
N TRP A 490 24.92 -6.82 -30.06
CA TRP A 490 24.03 -7.96 -29.95
C TRP A 490 24.74 -9.27 -30.33
N LYS A 491 24.35 -10.33 -29.64
CA LYS A 491 24.78 -11.70 -29.93
C LYS A 491 23.60 -12.46 -30.51
N GLN A 492 23.81 -13.15 -31.62
CA GLN A 492 22.75 -13.87 -32.33
C GLN A 492 22.02 -14.87 -31.42
N GLU A 493 22.73 -15.53 -30.51
CA GLU A 493 22.14 -16.48 -29.56
C GLU A 493 21.08 -15.84 -28.64
N HIS A 494 21.21 -14.56 -28.29
CA HIS A 494 20.23 -13.84 -27.48
C HIS A 494 19.00 -13.42 -28.32
N ILE A 495 19.24 -13.00 -29.57
CA ILE A 495 18.18 -12.68 -30.54
C ILE A 495 17.36 -13.93 -30.81
N ASP A 496 18.03 -15.03 -31.15
CA ASP A 496 17.41 -16.32 -31.45
C ASP A 496 16.54 -16.82 -30.31
N TYR A 497 17.00 -16.68 -29.06
CA TYR A 497 16.21 -17.04 -27.89
C TYR A 497 14.97 -16.14 -27.74
N ALA A 498 15.14 -14.82 -27.89
CA ALA A 498 14.02 -13.89 -27.79
C ALA A 498 12.94 -14.20 -28.85
N LEU A 499 13.35 -14.40 -30.11
CA LEU A 499 12.46 -14.72 -31.23
C LEU A 499 11.66 -16.01 -31.07
N GLN A 500 12.20 -16.98 -30.34
CA GLN A 500 11.58 -18.28 -30.15
C GLN A 500 10.57 -18.30 -28.99
N TYR A 501 10.78 -17.47 -27.96
CA TYR A 501 10.09 -17.62 -26.68
C TYR A 501 9.28 -16.38 -26.25
N ASP A 502 9.40 -15.25 -26.94
CA ASP A 502 8.67 -14.02 -26.65
C ASP A 502 8.00 -13.46 -27.92
N PRO A 503 6.66 -13.46 -28.02
CA PRO A 503 5.96 -12.95 -29.20
C PRO A 503 6.21 -11.45 -29.44
N GLU A 504 6.55 -10.66 -28.41
CA GLU A 504 6.88 -9.25 -28.57
C GLU A 504 8.26 -9.02 -29.21
N SER A 505 9.07 -10.07 -29.43
CA SER A 505 10.41 -9.96 -29.98
C SER A 505 10.46 -9.27 -31.34
N ILE A 506 9.38 -9.33 -32.14
CA ILE A 506 9.27 -8.65 -33.44
C ILE A 506 9.44 -7.14 -33.33
N THR A 507 9.18 -6.57 -32.14
CA THR A 507 9.29 -5.13 -31.86
C THR A 507 10.72 -4.71 -31.49
N ILE A 508 11.70 -5.62 -31.49
CA ILE A 508 13.11 -5.26 -31.37
C ILE A 508 13.48 -4.43 -32.62
N PRO A 509 14.07 -3.22 -32.46
CA PRO A 509 14.41 -2.38 -33.60
C PRO A 509 15.46 -3.05 -34.49
N GLU A 510 15.56 -2.69 -35.77
CA GLU A 510 16.70 -3.07 -36.63
C GLU A 510 16.95 -4.60 -36.81
N LEU A 511 15.95 -5.45 -36.54
CA LEU A 511 15.99 -6.88 -36.86
C LEU A 511 16.24 -7.10 -38.35
N GLU A 512 17.04 -8.11 -38.67
CA GLU A 512 17.32 -8.47 -40.06
C GLU A 512 16.16 -9.26 -40.66
N GLU A 513 16.03 -9.27 -41.99
CA GLU A 513 14.94 -9.99 -42.67
C GLU A 513 14.88 -11.48 -42.27
N ARG A 514 16.05 -12.11 -42.01
CA ARG A 514 16.13 -13.48 -41.51
C ARG A 514 15.54 -13.66 -40.10
N ASP A 515 15.72 -12.66 -39.23
CA ASP A 515 15.24 -12.67 -37.85
C ASP A 515 13.72 -12.44 -37.83
N ILE A 516 13.24 -11.55 -38.70
CA ILE A 516 11.81 -11.31 -38.90
C ILE A 516 11.11 -12.59 -39.39
N LYS A 517 11.66 -13.25 -40.41
CA LYS A 517 11.13 -14.53 -40.90
C LYS A 517 11.08 -15.59 -39.79
N LYS A 518 12.15 -15.69 -39.00
CA LYS A 518 12.19 -16.61 -37.86
C LYS A 518 11.15 -16.27 -36.80
N SER A 519 10.86 -14.99 -36.55
CA SER A 519 9.76 -14.59 -35.65
C SER A 519 8.41 -15.06 -36.19
N LEU A 520 8.15 -14.89 -37.49
CA LEU A 520 6.91 -15.30 -38.16
C LEU A 520 6.74 -16.84 -38.18
N ASP A 521 7.84 -17.60 -38.24
CA ASP A 521 7.81 -19.06 -38.15
C ASP A 521 7.30 -19.53 -36.77
N TYR A 522 7.64 -18.83 -35.69
CA TYR A 522 7.15 -19.15 -34.33
C TYR A 522 5.81 -18.49 -34.00
N TYR A 523 5.56 -17.28 -34.52
CA TYR A 523 4.40 -16.44 -34.23
C TYR A 523 3.86 -15.81 -35.53
N PRO A 524 3.04 -16.53 -36.32
CA PRO A 524 2.51 -16.04 -37.60
C PRO A 524 1.74 -14.71 -37.49
N GLU A 525 1.11 -14.46 -36.34
CA GLU A 525 0.40 -13.22 -36.02
C GLU A 525 1.28 -11.97 -36.04
N ASN A 526 2.60 -12.12 -35.87
CA ASN A 526 3.55 -11.01 -35.92
C ASN A 526 3.68 -10.37 -37.32
N ILE A 527 3.02 -10.95 -38.35
CA ILE A 527 2.96 -10.40 -39.71
C ILE A 527 2.44 -8.95 -39.72
N ILE A 528 1.56 -8.60 -38.77
CA ILE A 528 0.99 -7.24 -38.66
C ILE A 528 2.03 -6.20 -38.21
N PHE A 529 3.15 -6.64 -37.62
CA PHE A 529 4.25 -5.78 -37.16
C PHE A 529 5.47 -5.86 -38.09
N ALA A 530 5.46 -6.74 -39.10
CA ALA A 530 6.55 -6.89 -40.04
C ALA A 530 6.59 -5.70 -41.03
N PRO A 531 7.78 -5.19 -41.41
CA PRO A 531 7.91 -4.17 -42.45
C PRO A 531 7.34 -4.63 -43.80
N ASP A 532 6.74 -3.70 -44.55
CA ASP A 532 6.20 -3.96 -45.89
C ASP A 532 7.28 -4.56 -46.81
N GLY A 533 7.00 -5.73 -47.39
CA GLY A 533 7.88 -6.43 -48.35
C GLY A 533 8.57 -7.69 -47.83
N VAL A 534 8.37 -8.10 -46.57
CA VAL A 534 8.85 -9.40 -46.07
C VAL A 534 7.99 -10.52 -46.65
N MET A 535 8.52 -11.20 -47.68
CA MET A 535 7.85 -12.34 -48.32
C MET A 535 7.93 -13.58 -47.41
N ILE A 536 6.76 -14.06 -46.96
CA ILE A 536 6.65 -15.37 -46.31
C ILE A 536 6.59 -16.43 -47.43
N PRO A 537 7.42 -17.49 -47.40
CA PRO A 537 7.19 -18.64 -48.27
C PRO A 537 5.83 -19.26 -47.89
N GLU A 538 4.93 -19.45 -48.86
CA GLU A 538 3.71 -20.24 -48.66
C GLU A 538 4.08 -21.59 -48.03
N GLN A 539 3.87 -21.76 -46.73
CA GLN A 539 3.84 -23.10 -46.17
C GLN A 539 2.56 -23.76 -46.66
N THR A 540 2.76 -24.75 -47.52
CA THR A 540 1.77 -25.70 -48.01
C THR A 540 0.89 -26.21 -46.88
N LEU A 541 -0.30 -25.62 -46.77
CA LEU A 541 -1.51 -26.27 -46.27
C LEU A 541 -1.87 -27.42 -47.22
N GLN A 542 -1.06 -28.47 -47.25
CA GLN A 542 -1.35 -29.74 -47.93
C GLN A 542 -0.24 -30.73 -47.59
N ASP A 543 -0.46 -31.52 -46.53
CA ASP A 543 -0.12 -32.94 -46.49
C ASP A 543 -0.54 -33.53 -45.13
N LYS A 544 -1.85 -33.68 -44.95
CA LYS A 544 -2.46 -34.73 -44.12
C LYS A 544 -3.97 -34.88 -44.38
N GLU A 545 -4.39 -34.92 -45.65
CA GLU A 545 -5.65 -35.56 -46.00
C GLU A 545 -5.42 -36.73 -46.97
N MET A 546 -5.58 -37.93 -46.39
CA MET A 546 -6.14 -39.18 -46.93
C MET A 546 -5.52 -39.81 -48.17
N ASN A 547 -4.90 -40.99 -47.95
CA ASN A 547 -4.82 -42.04 -48.96
C ASN A 547 -6.10 -42.93 -48.86
N PRO A 548 -6.93 -43.03 -49.91
CA PRO A 548 -8.25 -43.66 -49.88
C PRO A 548 -8.29 -45.06 -50.53
N SER A 549 -9.23 -45.90 -50.11
CA SER A 549 -9.67 -47.11 -50.82
C SER A 549 -11.20 -47.24 -50.83
N SER A 550 -11.77 -47.39 -52.03
CA SER A 550 -13.19 -47.61 -52.44
C SER A 550 -14.20 -46.50 -52.06
N ASP A 551 -14.99 -45.90 -52.95
CA ASP A 551 -15.49 -46.32 -54.27
C ASP A 551 -15.90 -45.08 -55.12
N LYS A 552 -15.52 -45.11 -56.41
CA LYS A 552 -16.11 -44.54 -57.66
C LYS A 552 -16.42 -43.04 -57.91
N ASP A 553 -15.83 -42.61 -59.04
CA ASP A 553 -16.33 -41.79 -60.18
C ASP A 553 -16.87 -40.36 -59.90
N ASP A 554 -16.57 -39.28 -60.63
CA ASP A 554 -16.18 -39.10 -62.04
C ASP A 554 -15.55 -37.67 -62.22
N LYS A 555 -14.56 -37.60 -63.13
CA LYS A 555 -14.06 -36.49 -63.99
C LYS A 555 -14.12 -34.98 -63.64
N THR A 556 -12.91 -34.39 -63.60
CA THR A 556 -12.39 -33.21 -64.35
C THR A 556 -13.03 -31.83 -64.07
N ILE A 557 -12.26 -30.80 -63.64
CA ILE A 557 -11.64 -29.77 -64.50
C ILE A 557 -10.54 -28.98 -63.74
N MET A 558 -9.48 -28.63 -64.49
CA MET A 558 -8.29 -27.86 -64.10
C MET A 558 -8.47 -26.34 -63.99
N ALA A 559 -7.50 -25.74 -63.26
CA ALA A 559 -6.76 -24.49 -63.50
C ALA A 559 -7.30 -23.13 -62.97
N ALA A 560 -6.67 -22.69 -61.84
CA ALA A 560 -5.91 -21.43 -61.54
C ALA A 560 -6.18 -20.13 -62.33
N PRO A 561 -5.78 -18.90 -61.89
CA PRO A 561 -4.83 -18.55 -60.80
C PRO A 561 -5.15 -17.28 -59.94
N PHE A 562 -4.34 -17.09 -58.88
CA PHE A 562 -3.88 -15.86 -58.18
C PHE A 562 -4.77 -14.60 -58.09
N ALA A 563 -4.96 -14.11 -56.86
CA ALA A 563 -5.22 -12.70 -56.58
C ALA A 563 -4.45 -12.22 -55.33
N GLN A 564 -3.79 -11.06 -55.46
CA GLN A 564 -3.21 -10.27 -54.37
C GLN A 564 -4.30 -9.92 -53.36
N LEU A 565 -4.08 -10.18 -52.07
CA LEU A 565 -4.97 -9.71 -51.01
C LEU A 565 -4.34 -8.52 -50.31
N SER A 566 -5.14 -7.46 -50.13
CA SER A 566 -4.74 -6.22 -49.45
C SER A 566 -5.45 -6.13 -48.09
N ILE A 567 -4.95 -5.26 -47.22
CA ILE A 567 -5.36 -5.15 -45.81
C ILE A 567 -6.86 -4.86 -45.58
N PHE A 568 -7.62 -4.52 -46.62
CA PHE A 568 -9.07 -4.30 -46.54
C PHE A 568 -9.91 -5.57 -46.52
N ASP A 569 -9.35 -6.73 -46.86
CA ASP A 569 -10.12 -7.98 -46.96
C ASP A 569 -10.45 -8.61 -45.60
N PHE A 570 -9.89 -8.09 -44.49
CA PHE A 570 -10.11 -8.60 -43.12
C PHE A 570 -11.10 -7.78 -42.26
N LEU A 571 -11.71 -6.71 -42.77
CA LEU A 571 -12.59 -5.83 -41.97
C LEU A 571 -14.09 -5.93 -42.27
N THR A 572 -14.55 -6.96 -42.97
CA THR A 572 -15.98 -7.27 -43.04
C THR A 572 -16.24 -8.76 -42.92
N THR A 573 -16.52 -9.20 -41.70
CA THR A 573 -17.69 -10.03 -41.34
C THR A 573 -17.86 -10.02 -39.84
#